data_AF-A0A1F9CEU3-F1
#
_entry.id   AF-A0A1F9CEU3-F1
#
_cell.length_a   1.000
_cell.length_b   1.000
_cell.length_c   1.000
_cell.angle_alpha   90.00
_cell.angle_beta   90.00
_cell.angle_gamma   90.00
#
_symmetry.space_group_name_H-M   'P 1'
#
loop_
_entity.id
_entity.type
_entity.pdbx_description
1 polymer ?
#
loop_
_entity_poly.entity_id
_entity_poly.type
_entity_poly.pdbx_seq_one_letter_code
_entity_poly.pdbx_strand_id
1 'polypeptide(L)'
;MGKDAVVVRVASIMPFLVMKGMALADRLKEKDPWDIYYCVRNYPGGLDALAEEVRPHARRGLVREGLGKIANAFASVDHIGPVSVADFEEVSDLEERAFLCRDAYEWINAMLERVRQLSARPDPTGKK
;
A
#
# COMPACT_ATOMS: atom_id res chain seq x y z
N MET A 1 -40.49 -2.19 2.91
CA MET A 1 -39.22 -1.84 2.22
C MET A 1 -38.40 -3.10 2.06
N GLY A 2 -38.11 -3.52 0.82
CA GLY A 2 -37.32 -4.72 0.56
C GLY A 2 -35.83 -4.45 0.82
N LYS A 3 -35.16 -5.37 1.49
CA LYS A 3 -33.69 -5.40 1.61
C LYS A 3 -33.21 -6.55 0.74
N ASP A 4 -32.18 -6.32 -0.06
CA ASP A 4 -31.50 -7.34 -0.84
C ASP A 4 -30.01 -7.39 -0.44
N ALA A 5 -29.41 -8.57 -0.47
CA ALA A 5 -28.04 -8.81 -0.07
C ALA A 5 -27.41 -9.90 -0.93
N VAL A 6 -26.18 -9.66 -1.39
CA VAL A 6 -25.37 -10.61 -2.15
C VAL A 6 -24.03 -10.84 -1.47
N VAL A 7 -23.49 -12.06 -1.58
CA VAL A 7 -22.16 -12.42 -1.09
C VAL A 7 -21.19 -12.45 -2.26
N VAL A 8 -20.12 -11.66 -2.17
CA VAL A 8 -19.04 -11.60 -3.17
C VAL A 8 -17.70 -11.94 -2.52
N ARG A 9 -16.82 -12.61 -3.27
CA ARG A 9 -15.45 -12.88 -2.83
C ARG A 9 -14.56 -11.72 -3.27
N VAL A 10 -13.96 -11.04 -2.31
CA VAL A 10 -13.04 -9.91 -2.54
C VAL A 10 -11.61 -10.37 -2.31
N ALA A 11 -10.68 -9.91 -3.13
CA ALA A 11 -9.25 -10.15 -2.92
C ALA A 11 -8.80 -9.53 -1.58
N SER A 12 -7.91 -10.21 -0.87
CA SER A 12 -7.34 -9.65 0.37
C SER A 12 -6.39 -8.48 0.07
N ILE A 13 -5.97 -7.74 1.10
CA ILE A 13 -5.19 -6.51 0.89
C ILE A 13 -3.82 -6.82 0.25
N MET A 14 -3.21 -7.95 0.60
CA MET A 14 -1.91 -8.35 0.06
C MET A 14 -1.90 -8.48 -1.48
N PRO A 15 -2.73 -9.35 -2.12
CA PRO A 15 -2.76 -9.45 -3.58
C PRO A 15 -3.21 -8.14 -4.24
N PHE A 16 -4.08 -7.36 -3.61
CA PHE A 16 -4.43 -6.03 -4.10
C PHE A 16 -3.22 -5.10 -4.20
N LEU A 17 -2.44 -4.96 -3.12
CA LEU A 17 -1.24 -4.13 -3.10
C LEU A 17 -0.21 -4.62 -4.12
N VAL A 18 -0.01 -5.93 -4.25
CA VAL A 18 0.92 -6.48 -5.25
C VAL A 18 0.46 -6.14 -6.66
N MET A 19 -0.82 -6.34 -6.99
CA MET A 19 -1.35 -5.99 -8.31
C MET A 19 -1.23 -4.49 -8.62
N LYS A 20 -1.51 -3.63 -7.64
CA LYS A 20 -1.33 -2.18 -7.78
C LYS A 20 0.13 -1.81 -7.96
N GLY A 21 1.03 -2.38 -7.16
CA GLY A 21 2.48 -2.18 -7.29
C GLY A 21 3.02 -2.60 -8.65
N MET A 22 2.53 -3.72 -9.21
CA MET A 22 2.87 -4.11 -10.58
C MET A 22 2.36 -3.09 -11.60
N ALA A 23 1.12 -2.64 -11.47
CA ALA A 23 0.54 -1.65 -12.37
C ALA A 23 1.25 -0.29 -12.34
N LEU A 24 1.75 0.15 -11.18
CA LEU A 24 2.51 1.40 -11.05
C LEU A 24 3.72 1.49 -12.00
N ALA A 25 4.37 0.36 -12.28
CA ALA A 25 5.54 0.32 -13.16
C ALA A 25 5.18 0.43 -14.65
N ASP A 26 3.97 0.00 -15.04
CA ASP A 26 3.58 -0.14 -16.44
C ASP A 26 2.62 0.96 -16.91
N ARG A 27 1.84 1.56 -15.99
CA ARG A 27 0.89 2.64 -16.27
C ARG A 27 0.97 3.71 -15.18
N LEU A 28 1.40 4.91 -15.54
CA LEU A 28 1.36 6.06 -14.65
C LEU A 28 -0.07 6.63 -14.65
N LYS A 29 -0.93 6.09 -13.80
CA LYS A 29 -2.26 6.65 -13.49
C LYS A 29 -2.28 7.11 -12.05
N GLU A 30 -2.62 8.37 -11.82
CA GLU A 30 -2.64 9.02 -10.50
C GLU A 30 -3.47 8.23 -9.46
N LYS A 31 -4.50 7.53 -9.91
CA LYS A 31 -5.38 6.70 -9.09
C LYS A 31 -4.68 5.49 -8.44
N ASP A 32 -3.72 4.85 -9.11
CA ASP A 32 -3.11 3.62 -8.57
C ASP A 32 -2.28 3.90 -7.30
N PRO A 33 -1.43 4.95 -7.23
CA PRO A 33 -0.81 5.42 -5.99
C PRO A 33 -1.82 5.79 -4.90
N TRP A 34 -2.90 6.48 -5.27
CA TRP A 34 -3.95 6.87 -4.34
C TRP A 34 -4.66 5.68 -3.71
N ASP A 35 -5.05 4.68 -4.51
CA ASP A 35 -5.69 3.45 -4.02
C ASP A 35 -4.77 2.72 -3.01
N ILE A 36 -3.46 2.69 -3.23
CA ILE A 36 -2.48 2.11 -2.31
C ILE A 36 -2.42 2.90 -1.00
N TYR A 37 -2.24 4.21 -1.08
CA TYR A 37 -2.22 5.10 0.09
C TYR A 37 -3.50 4.98 0.92
N TYR A 38 -4.65 5.08 0.27
CA TYR A 38 -5.95 4.98 0.92
C TYR A 38 -6.11 3.66 1.67
N CYS A 39 -5.81 2.53 1.03
CA CYS A 39 -5.96 1.22 1.65
C CYS A 39 -4.96 1.00 2.80
N VAL A 40 -3.74 1.52 2.71
CA VAL A 40 -2.75 1.42 3.79
C VAL A 40 -3.17 2.27 5.00
N ARG A 41 -3.56 3.53 4.76
CA ARG A 41 -3.96 4.47 5.81
C ARG A 41 -5.24 4.05 6.53
N ASN A 42 -6.19 3.46 5.81
CA ASN A 42 -7.51 3.09 6.33
C ASN A 42 -7.65 1.59 6.62
N TYR A 43 -6.56 0.81 6.64
CA TYR A 43 -6.65 -0.62 6.87
C TYR A 43 -7.25 -0.92 8.26
N PRO A 44 -8.28 -1.77 8.38
CA PRO A 44 -8.82 -2.15 9.68
C PRO A 44 -7.74 -2.82 10.55
N GLY A 45 -7.53 -2.28 11.76
CA GLY A 45 -6.45 -2.71 12.65
C GLY A 45 -5.08 -2.06 12.38
N GLY A 46 -5.01 -1.13 11.43
CA GLY A 46 -3.83 -0.30 11.16
C GLY A 46 -2.66 -1.06 10.53
N LEU A 47 -1.48 -0.42 10.55
CA LEU A 47 -0.26 -0.94 9.92
C LEU A 47 0.18 -2.31 10.48
N ASP A 48 -0.05 -2.54 11.76
CA ASP A 48 0.36 -3.76 12.44
C ASP A 48 -0.42 -4.96 11.92
N ALA A 49 -1.75 -4.83 11.81
CA ALA A 49 -2.62 -5.85 11.24
C ALA A 49 -2.31 -6.07 9.76
N LEU A 50 -2.12 -5.00 8.99
CA LEU A 50 -1.75 -5.08 7.57
C LEU A 50 -0.43 -5.85 7.40
N ALA A 51 0.59 -5.50 8.19
CA ALA A 51 1.89 -6.10 8.06
C ALA A 51 1.91 -7.58 8.48
N GLU A 52 1.16 -7.98 9.52
CA GLU A 52 0.99 -9.39 9.87
C GLU A 52 0.26 -10.18 8.78
N GLU A 53 -0.67 -9.58 8.03
CA GLU A 53 -1.31 -10.25 6.89
C GLU A 53 -0.34 -10.44 5.71
N VAL A 54 0.54 -9.47 5.46
CA VAL A 54 1.51 -9.54 4.35
C VAL A 54 2.70 -10.44 4.70
N ARG A 55 3.13 -10.47 5.96
CA ARG A 55 4.34 -11.16 6.45
C ARG A 55 4.49 -12.63 5.97
N PRO A 56 3.47 -13.52 6.03
CA PRO A 56 3.60 -14.91 5.59
C PRO A 56 3.97 -15.05 4.11
N HIS A 57 3.70 -14.02 3.32
CA HIS A 57 3.91 -14.01 1.87
C HIS A 57 5.08 -13.13 1.43
N ALA A 58 5.67 -12.35 2.34
CA ALA A 58 6.71 -11.37 2.03
C ALA A 58 7.99 -11.95 1.39
N ARG A 59 8.24 -13.26 1.51
CA ARG A 59 9.36 -13.95 0.86
C ARG A 59 9.08 -14.41 -0.57
N ARG A 60 7.81 -14.40 -1.01
CA ARG A 60 7.41 -14.83 -2.35
C ARG A 60 7.87 -13.79 -3.37
N GLY A 61 8.41 -14.24 -4.51
CA GLY A 61 9.01 -13.36 -5.53
C GLY A 61 8.09 -12.23 -6.00
N LEU A 62 6.85 -12.56 -6.39
CA LEU A 62 5.86 -11.57 -6.84
C LEU A 62 5.51 -10.53 -5.77
N VAL A 63 5.46 -10.95 -4.50
CA VAL A 63 5.17 -10.03 -3.39
C VAL A 63 6.32 -9.05 -3.19
N ARG A 64 7.56 -9.57 -3.19
CA ARG A 64 8.76 -8.72 -3.09
C ARG A 64 8.85 -7.73 -4.24
N GLU A 65 8.55 -8.18 -5.45
CA GLU A 65 8.58 -7.32 -6.63
C GLU A 65 7.50 -6.22 -6.56
N GLY A 66 6.25 -6.59 -6.23
CA GLY A 66 5.16 -5.62 -6.09
C GLY A 66 5.43 -4.58 -5.01
N LEU A 67 5.88 -5.02 -3.82
CA LEU A 67 6.26 -4.10 -2.73
C LEU A 67 7.48 -3.25 -3.10
N GLY A 68 8.45 -3.81 -3.85
CA GLY A 68 9.60 -3.06 -4.36
C GLY A 68 9.21 -1.96 -5.34
N LYS A 69 8.26 -2.22 -6.25
CA LYS A 69 7.72 -1.21 -7.16
C LYS A 69 6.99 -0.09 -6.40
N ILE A 70 6.23 -0.43 -5.37
CA ILE A 70 5.64 0.56 -4.45
C ILE A 70 6.74 1.37 -3.77
N ALA A 71 7.77 0.71 -3.20
CA ALA A 71 8.87 1.40 -2.54
C ALA A 71 9.57 2.41 -3.46
N ASN A 72 9.80 2.04 -4.72
CA ASN A 72 10.41 2.94 -5.71
C ASN A 72 9.51 4.14 -6.04
N ALA A 73 8.20 3.93 -6.18
CA ALA A 73 7.26 5.01 -6.46
C ALA A 73 7.10 5.98 -5.26
N PHE A 74 7.33 5.51 -4.04
CA PHE A 74 7.21 6.28 -2.79
C PHE A 74 8.56 6.55 -2.11
N ALA A 75 9.65 6.66 -2.89
CA ALA A 75 11.00 6.78 -2.33
C ALA A 75 11.32 8.15 -1.70
N SER A 76 10.61 9.22 -2.09
CA SER A 76 10.62 10.53 -1.41
C SER A 76 9.29 11.25 -1.62
N VAL A 77 9.08 12.36 -0.90
CA VAL A 77 7.90 13.23 -1.04
C VAL A 77 7.71 13.80 -2.44
N ASP A 78 8.79 13.85 -3.25
CA ASP A 78 8.77 14.39 -4.62
C ASP A 78 8.66 13.28 -5.68
N HIS A 79 8.63 12.00 -5.27
CA HIS A 79 8.45 10.90 -6.22
C HIS A 79 7.01 10.80 -6.71
N ILE A 80 6.86 10.10 -7.83
CA ILE A 80 5.59 10.00 -8.55
C ILE A 80 4.43 9.49 -7.69
N GLY A 81 4.70 8.62 -6.70
CA GLY A 81 3.68 8.09 -5.79
C GLY A 81 3.00 9.19 -4.98
N PRO A 82 3.70 9.86 -4.05
CA PRO A 82 3.15 10.97 -3.27
C PRO A 82 2.55 12.09 -4.12
N VAL A 83 3.22 12.48 -5.20
CA VAL A 83 2.74 13.52 -6.12
C VAL A 83 1.40 13.13 -6.74
N SER A 84 1.29 11.88 -7.22
CA SER A 84 0.05 11.34 -7.79
C SER A 84 -1.11 11.28 -6.79
N VAL A 85 -0.83 11.06 -5.49
CA VAL A 85 -1.87 11.07 -4.45
C VAL A 85 -2.49 12.46 -4.37
N ALA A 86 -1.66 13.50 -4.36
CA ALA A 86 -2.15 14.88 -4.31
C ALA A 86 -2.80 15.35 -5.62
N ASP A 87 -2.32 14.87 -6.76
CA ASP A 87 -2.96 15.10 -8.06
C ASP A 87 -4.35 14.48 -8.13
N PHE A 88 -4.50 13.23 -7.66
CA PHE A 88 -5.78 12.54 -7.68
C PHE A 88 -6.84 13.20 -6.78
N GLU A 89 -6.42 13.79 -5.66
CA GLU A 89 -7.29 14.56 -4.76
C GLU A 89 -7.53 16.01 -5.27
N GLU A 90 -6.97 16.37 -6.43
CA GLU A 90 -7.09 17.69 -7.06
C GLU A 90 -6.68 18.85 -6.12
N VAL A 91 -5.71 18.61 -5.24
CA VAL A 91 -5.27 19.60 -4.25
C VAL A 91 -4.46 20.71 -4.93
N SER A 92 -5.05 21.90 -5.00
CA SER A 92 -4.44 23.08 -5.63
C SER A 92 -3.63 23.95 -4.67
N ASP A 93 -3.94 23.91 -3.37
CA ASP A 93 -3.17 24.63 -2.36
C ASP A 93 -1.80 23.98 -2.15
N LEU A 94 -0.73 24.78 -2.17
CA LEU A 94 0.63 24.26 -2.14
C LEU A 94 1.02 23.68 -0.78
N GLU A 95 0.49 24.23 0.32
CA GLU A 95 0.81 23.76 1.66
C GLU A 95 0.07 22.46 1.96
N GLU A 96 -1.23 22.40 1.66
CA GLU A 96 -2.03 21.18 1.78
C GLU A 96 -1.48 20.05 0.89
N ARG A 97 -1.06 20.40 -0.33
CA ARG A 97 -0.41 19.45 -1.24
C ARG A 97 0.90 18.92 -0.66
N ALA A 98 1.75 19.78 -0.12
CA ALA A 98 3.00 19.36 0.51
C ALA A 98 2.75 18.46 1.73
N PHE A 99 1.71 18.76 2.51
CA PHE A 99 1.29 17.92 3.63
C PHE A 99 0.83 16.54 3.16
N LEU A 100 -0.04 16.47 2.14
CA LEU A 100 -0.56 15.20 1.63
C LEU A 100 0.54 14.34 1.00
N CYS A 101 1.46 14.93 0.23
CA CYS A 101 2.62 14.21 -0.29
C CYS A 101 3.47 13.61 0.85
N ARG A 102 3.72 14.39 1.91
CA ARG A 102 4.46 13.90 3.07
C ARG A 102 3.72 12.78 3.81
N ASP A 103 2.43 12.95 4.08
CA ASP A 103 1.62 11.92 4.74
C ASP A 103 1.60 10.62 3.94
N ALA A 104 1.40 10.70 2.61
CA ALA A 104 1.44 9.54 1.73
C ALA A 104 2.80 8.83 1.74
N TYR A 105 3.89 9.60 1.66
CA TYR A 105 5.25 9.07 1.80
C TYR A 105 5.45 8.34 3.14
N GLU A 106 5.07 8.96 4.25
CA GLU A 106 5.29 8.43 5.60
C GLU A 106 4.47 7.16 5.85
N TRP A 107 3.18 7.14 5.48
CA TRP A 107 2.33 5.95 5.65
C TRP A 107 2.82 4.74 4.88
N ILE A 108 3.23 4.94 3.61
CA ILE A 108 3.71 3.84 2.78
C ILE A 108 5.05 3.32 3.27
N ASN A 109 5.99 4.20 3.61
CA ASN A 109 7.29 3.78 4.11
C ASN A 109 7.18 3.12 5.49
N ALA A 110 6.30 3.60 6.38
CA ALA A 110 6.02 2.95 7.65
C ALA A 110 5.46 1.54 7.47
N MET A 111 4.55 1.35 6.51
CA MET A 111 4.02 0.03 6.15
C MET A 111 5.12 -0.91 5.67
N LEU A 112 5.93 -0.48 4.69
CA LEU A 112 7.01 -1.28 4.11
C LEU A 112 8.05 -1.69 5.17
N GLU A 113 8.42 -0.74 6.02
CA GLU A 113 9.35 -0.98 7.12
C GLU A 113 8.77 -1.97 8.12
N ARG A 114 7.47 -1.87 8.47
CA ARG A 114 6.83 -2.82 9.37
C ARG A 114 6.83 -4.25 8.81
N VAL A 115 6.49 -4.40 7.52
CA VAL A 115 6.54 -5.70 6.84
C VAL A 115 7.97 -6.27 6.86
N ARG A 116 8.98 -5.44 6.62
CA ARG A 116 10.40 -5.83 6.66
C ARG A 116 10.81 -6.33 8.04
N GLN A 117 10.46 -5.60 9.10
CA GLN A 117 10.77 -5.94 10.48
C GLN A 117 10.13 -7.28 10.89
N LEU A 118 8.86 -7.50 10.55
CA LEU A 118 8.15 -8.73 10.88
C LEU A 118 8.65 -9.94 10.07
N SER A 119 9.11 -9.71 8.84
CA SER A 119 9.66 -10.77 7.96
C SER A 119 11.07 -11.22 8.36
N ALA A 120 11.82 -10.34 9.03
CA ALA A 120 13.13 -10.62 9.59
C ALA A 120 13.08 -11.41 10.91
N ARG A 121 11.94 -11.40 11.62
CA ARG A 121 11.75 -12.21 12.83
C ARG A 121 11.63 -13.69 12.45
N PRO A 122 12.35 -14.61 13.13
CA PRO A 122 12.15 -16.03 12.94
C PRO A 122 10.69 -16.39 13.25
N ASP A 123 10.11 -17.29 12.45
CA ASP A 123 8.75 -17.79 12.66
C ASP A 123 8.69 -18.49 14.03
N PRO A 124 7.86 -18.02 14.98
CA PRO A 124 7.73 -18.65 16.29
C PRO A 124 7.11 -20.07 16.21
N THR A 125 6.50 -20.43 15.07
CA THR A 125 5.78 -21.70 14.91
C THR A 125 6.47 -22.76 14.05
N GLY A 126 7.62 -22.48 13.43
CA GLY A 126 8.53 -23.49 12.89
C GLY A 126 7.87 -24.64 12.10
N LYS A 127 6.84 -24.38 11.29
CA LYS A 127 6.30 -25.38 10.37
C LYS A 127 6.77 -25.07 8.96
N LYS A 128 7.72 -25.91 8.51
CA LYS A 128 8.19 -26.01 7.13
C LYS A 128 7.04 -26.32 6.18
#